data_AF-A0A6L9MV96-F1
#
_entry.id   AF-A0A6L9MV96-F1
#
_cell.length_a   1.000
_cell.length_b   1.000
_cell.length_c   1.000
_cell.angle_alpha   90.00
_cell.angle_beta   90.00
_cell.angle_gamma   90.00
#
_symmetry.space_group_name_H-M   'P 1'
#
loop_
_entity.id
_entity.type
_entity.pdbx_description
1 polymer ?
#
loop_
_entity_poly.entity_id
_entity_poly.type
_entity_poly.pdbx_seq_one_letter_code
_entity_poly.pdbx_strand_id
1 'polypeptide(L)'
;MTIKIFRGKHGTKHDLGKEHPESPDRLFAIDDQLLSSGLEMICEHGDATPIPEAYLSLAHDPYYIKSVFERAAQVTFSDDEKTMYSGEKIAIAWLDEDTGLMKYSLAAALESAGAGCNAVDYVMAGTERQAFCATRPPGHHATYDSAMGFCVFNNIVLAARYALQNYNLQRVAIVDFDVHHGNGTEQIVAGDQRIMLCSSFQHPFYPHSGAPVSASNILAVPLDAGITGDVFREKVQHWFSALTNFQPQLILISAGFDAHAEDPMAHLRLVEDDYFWVSQALRRVADTCCEGRIVSMLEGGYDLSALGRSVVAHLKGLSQP
;
A
#
# COMPACT_ATOMS: atom_id res chain seq x y z
N MET A 1 -20.68 -10.26 -6.03
CA MET A 1 -19.46 -9.88 -5.29
C MET A 1 -18.56 -9.21 -6.28
N THR A 2 -18.15 -8.00 -5.99
CA THR A 2 -17.49 -7.17 -6.98
C THR A 2 -16.26 -6.55 -6.38
N ILE A 3 -15.11 -6.84 -6.99
CA ILE A 3 -13.86 -6.18 -6.71
C ILE A 3 -13.74 -5.04 -7.72
N LYS A 4 -13.56 -3.81 -7.23
CA LYS A 4 -13.20 -2.66 -8.06
C LYS A 4 -11.70 -2.41 -8.00
N ILE A 5 -11.05 -2.34 -9.15
CA ILE A 5 -9.63 -2.00 -9.27
C ILE A 5 -9.51 -0.51 -9.60
N PHE A 6 -8.91 0.25 -8.69
CA PHE A 6 -8.60 1.67 -8.88
C PHE A 6 -7.19 1.86 -9.44
N ARG A 7 -7.05 2.74 -10.45
CA ARG A 7 -5.76 3.11 -11.06
C ARG A 7 -5.62 4.62 -11.17
N GLY A 8 -4.40 5.12 -10.95
CA GLY A 8 -4.05 6.53 -11.16
C GLY A 8 -3.55 6.79 -12.58
N LYS A 9 -3.76 8.00 -13.08
CA LYS A 9 -3.30 8.44 -14.41
C LYS A 9 -1.79 8.64 -14.47
N HIS A 10 -1.18 9.02 -13.36
CA HIS A 10 0.24 9.40 -13.28
C HIS A 10 1.12 8.33 -12.65
N GLY A 11 0.54 7.25 -12.11
CA GLY A 11 1.30 6.14 -11.52
C GLY A 11 2.34 5.56 -12.47
N THR A 12 2.03 5.36 -13.75
CA THR A 12 2.98 4.87 -14.77
C THR A 12 3.98 5.92 -15.25
N LYS A 13 3.83 7.19 -14.84
CA LYS A 13 4.73 8.30 -15.17
C LYS A 13 5.68 8.66 -14.02
N HIS A 14 5.43 8.12 -12.83
CA HIS A 14 6.38 8.15 -11.72
C HIS A 14 7.51 7.16 -12.02
N ASP A 15 8.62 7.67 -12.53
CA ASP A 15 9.79 6.88 -12.94
C ASP A 15 11.07 7.60 -12.50
N LEU A 16 11.80 6.99 -11.57
CA LEU A 16 13.05 7.52 -11.02
C LEU A 16 14.29 7.00 -11.76
N GLY A 17 14.09 6.24 -12.85
CA GLY A 17 15.15 5.71 -13.70
C GLY A 17 15.24 4.18 -13.66
N LYS A 18 15.94 3.62 -14.65
CA LYS A 18 15.97 2.18 -14.95
C LYS A 18 16.54 1.29 -13.84
N GLU A 19 17.41 1.84 -13.00
CA GLU A 19 18.04 1.10 -11.90
C GLU A 19 17.15 1.07 -10.64
N HIS A 20 16.06 1.83 -10.61
CA HIS A 20 15.16 1.91 -9.48
C HIS A 20 14.17 0.73 -9.51
N PRO A 21 14.11 -0.14 -8.48
CA PRO A 21 13.25 -1.32 -8.50
C PRO A 21 11.76 -0.96 -8.44
N GLU A 22 11.42 0.16 -7.79
CA GLU A 22 10.07 0.74 -7.80
C GLU A 22 9.84 1.44 -9.16
N SER A 23 9.39 0.68 -10.16
CA SER A 23 9.27 1.13 -11.56
C SER A 23 7.83 1.05 -12.11
N PRO A 24 7.51 1.80 -13.19
CA PRO A 24 6.21 1.69 -13.88
C PRO A 24 5.86 0.30 -14.37
N ASP A 25 6.86 -0.52 -14.69
CA ASP A 25 6.69 -1.88 -15.20
C ASP A 25 5.93 -2.78 -14.21
N ARG A 26 5.97 -2.46 -12.92
CA ARG A 26 5.17 -3.11 -11.88
C ARG A 26 3.66 -3.06 -12.19
N LEU A 27 3.14 -1.90 -12.62
CA LEU A 27 1.73 -1.75 -12.96
C LEU A 27 1.40 -2.47 -14.27
N PHE A 28 2.29 -2.40 -15.26
CA PHE A 28 2.09 -3.12 -16.52
C PHE A 28 2.07 -4.64 -16.32
N ALA A 29 2.95 -5.17 -15.46
CA ALA A 29 2.98 -6.59 -15.14
C ALA A 29 1.70 -7.07 -14.42
N ILE A 30 1.12 -6.23 -13.56
CA ILE A 30 -0.18 -6.49 -12.94
C ILE A 30 -1.28 -6.49 -14.02
N ASP A 31 -1.32 -5.49 -14.89
CA ASP A 31 -2.32 -5.38 -15.95
C ASP A 31 -2.27 -6.60 -16.90
N ASP A 32 -1.08 -7.03 -17.31
CA ASP A 32 -0.89 -8.21 -18.16
C ASP A 32 -1.38 -9.50 -17.48
N GLN A 33 -1.15 -9.64 -16.17
CA GLN A 33 -1.61 -10.81 -15.41
C GLN A 33 -3.12 -10.78 -15.12
N LEU A 34 -3.71 -9.62 -14.90
CA LEU A 34 -5.17 -9.46 -14.79
C LEU A 34 -5.86 -9.87 -16.10
N LEU A 35 -5.31 -9.45 -17.24
CA LEU A 35 -5.82 -9.79 -18.56
C LEU A 35 -5.69 -11.30 -18.84
N SER A 36 -4.48 -11.86 -18.67
CA SER A 36 -4.22 -13.27 -18.98
C SER A 36 -4.91 -14.26 -18.05
N SER A 37 -5.17 -13.88 -16.80
CA SER A 37 -5.94 -14.69 -15.84
C SER A 37 -7.46 -14.61 -16.04
N GLY A 38 -7.95 -13.67 -16.86
CA GLY A 38 -9.36 -13.40 -17.08
C GLY A 38 -10.03 -12.56 -15.98
N LEU A 39 -9.29 -12.13 -14.94
CA LEU A 39 -9.83 -11.28 -13.88
C LEU A 39 -10.25 -9.90 -14.38
N GLU A 40 -9.56 -9.36 -15.39
CA GLU A 40 -9.90 -8.10 -16.05
C GLU A 40 -11.37 -8.05 -16.50
N MET A 41 -11.95 -9.19 -16.88
CA MET A 41 -13.32 -9.26 -17.40
C MET A 41 -14.40 -9.31 -16.31
N ILE A 42 -14.03 -9.57 -15.06
CA ILE A 42 -14.98 -9.71 -13.94
C ILE A 42 -14.81 -8.64 -12.86
N CYS A 43 -13.68 -7.95 -12.84
CA CYS A 43 -13.45 -6.80 -11.99
C CYS A 43 -14.15 -5.54 -12.54
N GLU A 44 -14.63 -4.68 -11.65
CA GLU A 44 -14.95 -3.31 -12.03
C GLU A 44 -13.68 -2.47 -12.05
N HIS A 45 -13.66 -1.44 -12.89
CA HIS A 45 -12.52 -0.52 -12.99
C HIS A 45 -12.94 0.88 -12.58
N GLY A 46 -12.05 1.59 -11.89
CA GLY A 46 -12.26 2.96 -11.45
C GLY A 46 -11.01 3.81 -11.62
N ASP A 47 -11.19 5.07 -11.95
CA ASP A 47 -10.11 6.04 -11.96
C ASP A 47 -9.90 6.58 -10.53
N ALA A 48 -8.65 6.57 -10.08
CA ALA A 48 -8.25 7.24 -8.86
C ALA A 48 -8.19 8.75 -9.09
N THR A 49 -8.78 9.49 -8.15
CA THR A 49 -8.70 10.95 -8.11
C THR A 49 -7.62 11.38 -7.13
N PRO A 50 -6.90 12.50 -7.35
CA PRO A 50 -5.99 13.04 -6.35
C PRO A 50 -6.68 13.27 -5.01
N ILE A 51 -6.04 12.87 -3.91
CA ILE A 51 -6.54 13.16 -2.57
C ILE A 51 -6.63 14.69 -2.38
N PRO A 52 -7.75 15.22 -1.86
CA PRO A 52 -7.80 16.62 -1.44
C PRO A 52 -6.73 16.90 -0.38
N GLU A 53 -5.95 17.96 -0.55
CA GLU A 53 -4.81 18.30 0.31
C GLU A 53 -5.19 18.37 1.81
N ALA A 54 -6.40 18.83 2.11
CA ALA A 54 -6.94 18.88 3.48
C ALA A 54 -6.95 17.51 4.19
N TYR A 55 -7.07 16.40 3.46
CA TYR A 55 -7.03 15.07 4.02
C TYR A 55 -5.60 14.55 4.24
N LEU A 56 -4.56 15.14 3.65
CA LEU A 56 -3.17 14.72 3.91
C LEU A 56 -2.81 14.89 5.39
N SER A 57 -3.35 15.90 6.05
CA SER A 57 -3.19 16.15 7.49
C SER A 57 -3.86 15.08 8.37
N LEU A 58 -4.61 14.14 7.79
CA LEU A 58 -5.08 12.96 8.53
C LEU A 58 -3.91 12.07 8.93
N ALA A 59 -2.83 11.97 8.14
CA ALA A 59 -1.71 11.08 8.42
C ALA A 59 -0.39 11.82 8.68
N HIS A 60 -0.26 13.06 8.21
CA HIS A 60 1.03 13.74 8.14
C HIS A 60 1.06 15.13 8.76
N ASP A 61 2.25 15.55 9.18
CA ASP A 61 2.55 16.91 9.62
C ASP A 61 2.28 17.91 8.49
N PRO A 62 1.48 18.97 8.72
CA PRO A 62 1.33 20.09 7.79
C PRO A 62 2.66 20.67 7.27
N TYR A 63 3.74 20.68 8.08
CA TYR A 63 5.06 21.13 7.64
C TYR A 63 5.71 20.16 6.66
N TYR A 64 5.57 18.85 6.89
CA TYR A 64 6.06 17.82 5.97
C TYR A 64 5.32 17.89 4.64
N ILE A 65 3.98 17.98 4.67
CA ILE A 65 3.15 18.15 3.47
C ILE A 65 3.63 19.36 2.66
N LYS A 66 3.77 20.51 3.31
CA LYS A 66 4.26 21.73 2.65
C LYS A 66 5.64 21.54 2.03
N SER A 67 6.58 20.91 2.75
CA SER A 67 7.93 20.60 2.26
C SER A 67 7.91 19.74 0.99
N VAL A 68 7.07 18.70 0.95
CA VAL A 68 6.92 17.83 -0.24
C VAL A 68 6.45 18.65 -1.45
N PHE A 69 5.44 19.50 -1.29
CA PHE A 69 4.93 20.35 -2.37
C PHE A 69 5.98 21.37 -2.84
N GLU A 70 6.71 22.00 -1.91
CA GLU A 70 7.79 22.93 -2.23
C GLU A 70 8.94 22.26 -2.98
N ARG A 71 9.36 21.05 -2.57
CA ARG A 71 10.38 20.26 -3.26
C ARG A 71 9.90 19.82 -4.65
N ALA A 72 8.66 19.38 -4.79
CA ALA A 72 8.08 19.04 -6.08
C ALA A 72 8.08 20.24 -7.05
N ALA A 73 7.81 21.44 -6.55
CA ALA A 73 7.80 22.66 -7.35
C ALA A 73 9.20 23.11 -7.82
N GLN A 74 10.27 22.64 -7.18
CA GLN A 74 11.65 22.91 -7.59
C GLN A 74 12.10 22.06 -8.79
N VAL A 75 11.38 20.99 -9.12
CA VAL A 75 11.74 20.12 -10.23
C VAL A 75 11.46 20.85 -11.54
N THR A 76 12.52 21.09 -12.32
CA THR A 76 12.46 21.86 -13.57
C THR A 76 12.67 20.94 -14.77
N PHE A 77 11.85 21.12 -15.80
CA PHE A 77 11.99 20.39 -17.06
C PHE A 77 11.99 21.36 -18.23
N SER A 78 12.91 21.15 -19.17
CA SER A 78 12.82 21.72 -20.51
C SER A 78 12.14 20.68 -21.40
N ASP A 79 10.95 20.99 -21.91
CA ASP A 79 10.35 20.21 -23.01
C ASP A 79 11.14 20.42 -24.33
N ASP A 80 12.10 21.36 -24.35
CA ASP A 80 12.96 21.71 -25.47
C ASP A 80 14.44 21.38 -25.22
N GLU A 81 15.09 20.70 -26.17
CA GLU A 81 16.55 20.50 -26.24
C GLU A 81 17.38 21.81 -26.34
N LYS A 82 16.75 23.00 -26.30
CA LYS A 82 17.39 24.29 -26.65
C LYS A 82 17.61 25.30 -25.52
N THR A 83 17.34 24.98 -24.25
CA THR A 83 17.68 25.89 -23.14
C THR A 83 18.89 25.35 -22.36
N MET A 84 20.08 25.73 -22.86
CA MET A 84 21.40 25.37 -22.32
C MET A 84 22.02 26.46 -21.42
N TYR A 85 21.22 27.41 -20.90
CA TYR A 85 21.78 28.61 -20.24
C TYR A 85 21.03 29.14 -19.01
N SER A 86 20.24 28.34 -18.27
CA SER A 86 19.65 28.82 -17.01
C SER A 86 19.62 27.76 -15.91
N GLY A 87 20.49 27.93 -14.91
CA GLY A 87 20.37 27.33 -13.58
C GLY A 87 20.66 25.83 -13.47
N GLU A 88 20.99 25.38 -12.25
CA GLU A 88 21.10 23.96 -11.92
C GLU A 88 19.77 23.25 -12.24
N LYS A 89 19.78 22.34 -13.21
CA LYS A 89 18.59 21.56 -13.59
C LYS A 89 18.36 20.48 -12.55
N ILE A 90 17.39 20.68 -11.66
CA ILE A 90 16.93 19.64 -10.72
C ILE A 90 15.91 18.77 -11.46
N ALA A 91 16.36 17.63 -11.99
CA ALA A 91 15.50 16.65 -12.66
C ALA A 91 14.73 15.74 -11.68
N ILE A 92 15.32 15.48 -10.52
CA ILE A 92 14.73 14.73 -9.41
C ILE A 92 15.02 15.50 -8.12
N ALA A 93 13.99 15.83 -7.36
CA ALA A 93 14.10 16.34 -6.00
C ALA A 93 14.00 15.18 -5.02
N TRP A 94 15.13 14.78 -4.43
CA TRP A 94 15.19 13.69 -3.46
C TRP A 94 14.57 14.10 -2.12
N LEU A 95 13.71 13.24 -1.58
CA LEU A 95 13.13 13.39 -0.25
C LEU A 95 14.02 12.75 0.82
N ASP A 96 14.57 11.58 0.50
CA ASP A 96 15.63 10.87 1.24
C ASP A 96 16.58 10.16 0.25
N GLU A 97 17.28 9.09 0.68
CA GLU A 97 18.26 8.37 -0.16
C GLU A 97 17.65 7.55 -1.30
N ASP A 98 16.38 7.13 -1.16
CA ASP A 98 15.74 6.20 -2.09
C ASP A 98 14.37 6.69 -2.62
N THR A 99 13.86 7.81 -2.12
CA THR A 99 12.55 8.36 -2.46
C THR A 99 12.71 9.70 -3.16
N GLY A 100 12.40 9.72 -4.45
CA GLY A 100 12.57 10.90 -5.31
C GLY A 100 11.25 11.46 -5.87
N LEU A 101 11.24 12.78 -6.12
CA LEU A 101 10.19 13.47 -6.85
C LEU A 101 10.68 13.94 -8.21
N MET A 102 10.04 13.47 -9.28
CA MET A 102 10.19 13.97 -10.65
C MET A 102 8.87 14.62 -11.11
N LYS A 103 8.82 15.14 -12.34
CA LYS A 103 7.68 15.89 -12.96
C LYS A 103 6.28 15.41 -12.55
N TYR A 104 6.08 14.10 -12.52
CA TYR A 104 4.79 13.45 -12.31
C TYR A 104 4.65 12.79 -10.93
N SER A 105 5.71 12.74 -10.11
CA SER A 105 5.70 12.05 -8.81
C SER A 105 4.66 12.61 -7.85
N LEU A 106 4.55 13.94 -7.71
CA LEU A 106 3.57 14.52 -6.79
C LEU A 106 2.13 14.19 -7.23
N ALA A 107 1.82 14.32 -8.53
CA ALA A 107 0.51 13.95 -9.05
C ALA A 107 0.20 12.46 -8.82
N ALA A 108 1.18 11.58 -9.07
CA ALA A 108 1.07 10.14 -8.82
C ALA A 108 0.85 9.83 -7.32
N ALA A 109 1.60 10.48 -6.42
CA ALA A 109 1.48 10.29 -4.98
C ALA A 109 0.09 10.72 -4.46
N LEU A 110 -0.43 11.85 -4.95
CA LEU A 110 -1.77 12.32 -4.59
C LEU A 110 -2.85 11.38 -5.13
N GLU A 111 -2.70 10.86 -6.35
CA GLU A 111 -3.62 9.86 -6.92
C GLU A 111 -3.55 8.53 -6.18
N SER A 112 -2.36 8.08 -5.76
CA SER A 112 -2.18 6.84 -4.98
C SER A 112 -2.88 6.94 -3.62
N ALA A 113 -2.67 8.03 -2.89
CA ALA A 113 -3.37 8.29 -1.64
C ALA A 113 -4.89 8.45 -1.85
N GLY A 114 -5.29 9.13 -2.92
CA GLY A 114 -6.70 9.37 -3.23
C GLY A 114 -7.45 8.11 -3.66
N ALA A 115 -6.77 7.17 -4.32
CA ALA A 115 -7.32 5.86 -4.65
C ALA A 115 -7.82 5.13 -3.39
N GLY A 116 -7.09 5.22 -2.28
CA GLY A 116 -7.52 4.68 -0.99
C GLY A 116 -8.84 5.27 -0.50
N CYS A 117 -9.00 6.60 -0.58
CA CYS A 117 -10.25 7.28 -0.24
C CYS A 117 -11.39 6.90 -1.19
N ASN A 118 -11.13 6.84 -2.51
CA ASN A 118 -12.12 6.42 -3.51
C ASN A 118 -12.58 4.96 -3.28
N ALA A 119 -11.64 4.09 -2.91
CA ALA A 119 -11.91 2.71 -2.55
C ALA A 119 -12.76 2.61 -1.28
N VAL A 120 -12.47 3.39 -0.25
CA VAL A 120 -13.31 3.51 0.96
C VAL A 120 -14.73 3.93 0.57
N ASP A 121 -14.88 4.98 -0.23
CA ASP A 121 -16.21 5.42 -0.67
C ASP A 121 -16.98 4.32 -1.40
N TYR A 122 -16.31 3.58 -2.29
CA TYR A 122 -16.90 2.49 -3.03
C TYR A 122 -17.42 1.36 -2.12
N VAL A 123 -16.59 0.92 -1.16
CA VAL A 123 -16.94 -0.20 -0.26
C VAL A 123 -17.95 0.21 0.80
N MET A 124 -17.95 1.47 1.23
CA MET A 124 -18.94 1.96 2.19
C MET A 124 -20.31 2.19 1.56
N ALA A 125 -20.38 2.35 0.24
CA ALA A 125 -21.64 2.53 -0.49
C ALA A 125 -22.44 1.22 -0.73
N GLY A 126 -21.99 0.07 -0.23
CA GLY A 126 -22.73 -1.19 -0.36
C GLY A 126 -22.15 -2.35 0.47
N THR A 127 -22.83 -3.49 0.45
CA THR A 127 -22.34 -4.73 1.09
C THR A 127 -21.54 -5.56 0.11
N GLU A 128 -20.66 -6.43 0.60
CA GLU A 128 -19.90 -7.39 -0.22
C GLU A 128 -19.06 -6.73 -1.34
N ARG A 129 -18.64 -5.48 -1.08
CA ARG A 129 -17.82 -4.67 -1.97
C ARG A 129 -16.39 -4.63 -1.49
N GLN A 130 -15.49 -4.81 -2.43
CA GLN A 130 -14.06 -4.83 -2.18
C GLN A 130 -13.37 -3.98 -3.22
N ALA A 131 -12.22 -3.43 -2.86
CA ALA A 131 -11.43 -2.63 -3.76
C ALA A 131 -9.94 -2.97 -3.66
N PHE A 132 -9.26 -2.90 -4.79
CA PHE A 132 -7.82 -2.99 -4.89
C PHE A 132 -7.28 -1.74 -5.59
N CYS A 133 -6.37 -1.02 -4.96
CA CYS A 133 -5.72 0.15 -5.53
C CYS A 133 -4.39 -0.28 -6.16
N ALA A 134 -4.39 -0.48 -7.48
CA ALA A 134 -3.20 -0.74 -8.27
C ALA A 134 -2.52 0.61 -8.61
N THR A 135 -1.96 1.26 -7.59
CA THR A 135 -1.39 2.60 -7.68
C THR A 135 0.07 2.64 -7.25
N ARG A 136 0.77 3.70 -7.67
CA ARG A 136 2.16 4.01 -7.34
C ARG A 136 2.31 5.53 -7.17
N PRO A 137 3.21 6.03 -6.30
CA PRO A 137 4.12 5.29 -5.39
C PRO A 137 3.40 4.59 -4.20
N PRO A 138 4.09 3.66 -3.49
CA PRO A 138 3.60 2.99 -2.27
C PRO A 138 3.52 3.97 -1.08
N GLY A 139 3.12 3.49 0.10
CA GLY A 139 2.86 4.36 1.26
C GLY A 139 3.30 3.90 2.64
N HIS A 140 3.38 2.61 2.94
CA HIS A 140 3.48 2.14 4.34
C HIS A 140 4.74 2.58 5.12
N HIS A 141 5.81 3.01 4.45
CA HIS A 141 7.02 3.55 5.07
C HIS A 141 6.96 5.04 5.39
N ALA A 142 6.07 5.81 4.74
CA ALA A 142 5.96 7.25 4.98
C ALA A 142 5.49 7.52 6.41
N THR A 143 6.34 8.17 7.20
CA THR A 143 6.09 8.49 8.61
C THR A 143 5.24 9.75 8.75
N TYR A 144 4.95 10.18 9.98
CA TYR A 144 4.21 11.42 10.21
C TYR A 144 4.85 12.63 9.51
N ASP A 145 6.18 12.68 9.47
CA ASP A 145 6.97 13.84 9.06
C ASP A 145 8.07 13.56 8.02
N SER A 146 8.15 12.35 7.46
CA SER A 146 9.17 11.98 6.47
C SER A 146 8.65 11.03 5.40
N ALA A 147 9.18 11.20 4.18
CA ALA A 147 9.19 10.19 3.14
C ALA A 147 10.38 9.26 3.36
N MET A 148 10.21 7.99 3.00
CA MET A 148 11.28 7.00 2.94
C MET A 148 10.80 5.69 2.31
N GLY A 149 11.72 4.83 1.86
CA GLY A 149 11.39 3.49 1.37
C GLY A 149 10.44 3.56 0.18
N PHE A 150 10.74 4.47 -0.75
CA PHE A 150 9.91 4.81 -1.93
C PHE A 150 8.55 5.47 -1.61
N CYS A 151 8.19 5.64 -0.34
CA CYS A 151 6.87 6.10 0.09
C CYS A 151 6.86 7.61 0.33
N VAL A 152 5.96 8.33 -0.35
CA VAL A 152 5.79 9.79 -0.19
C VAL A 152 4.70 10.11 0.83
N PHE A 153 3.54 9.46 0.74
CA PHE A 153 2.44 9.62 1.69
C PHE A 153 1.95 8.25 2.12
N ASN A 154 1.48 8.14 3.36
CA ASN A 154 0.99 6.90 3.91
C ASN A 154 -0.45 6.63 3.45
N ASN A 155 -0.55 6.02 2.26
CA ASN A 155 -1.81 5.80 1.56
C ASN A 155 -2.83 5.04 2.42
N ILE A 156 -2.40 3.96 3.09
CA ILE A 156 -3.31 3.10 3.87
C ILE A 156 -3.83 3.81 5.13
N VAL A 157 -2.99 4.61 5.81
CA VAL A 157 -3.40 5.36 7.00
C VAL A 157 -4.32 6.52 6.61
N LEU A 158 -4.05 7.19 5.49
CA LEU A 158 -4.96 8.21 4.93
C LEU A 158 -6.34 7.61 4.66
N ALA A 159 -6.42 6.45 4.02
CA ALA A 159 -7.68 5.74 3.78
C ALA A 159 -8.38 5.33 5.09
N ALA A 160 -7.63 4.79 6.06
CA ALA A 160 -8.17 4.38 7.35
C ALA A 160 -8.77 5.55 8.13
N ARG A 161 -8.03 6.66 8.27
CA ARG A 161 -8.51 7.86 8.97
C ARG A 161 -9.59 8.60 8.19
N TYR A 162 -9.57 8.54 6.86
CA TYR A 162 -10.65 9.03 6.01
C TYR A 162 -11.96 8.28 6.30
N ALA A 163 -11.90 6.95 6.43
CA ALA A 163 -13.06 6.12 6.78
C ALA A 163 -13.58 6.44 8.21
N LEU A 164 -12.69 6.54 9.18
CA LEU A 164 -13.04 6.94 10.55
C LEU A 164 -13.73 8.31 10.59
N GLN A 165 -13.21 9.30 9.85
CA GLN A 165 -13.73 10.66 9.86
C GLN A 165 -15.03 10.82 9.06
N ASN A 166 -15.06 10.38 7.80
CA ASN A 166 -16.17 10.70 6.88
C ASN A 166 -17.35 9.71 7.00
N TYR A 167 -17.09 8.49 7.45
CA TYR A 167 -18.12 7.46 7.68
C TYR A 167 -18.40 7.20 9.16
N ASN A 168 -17.78 7.97 10.06
CA ASN A 168 -17.92 7.82 11.51
C ASN A 168 -17.67 6.39 12.00
N LEU A 169 -16.78 5.65 11.32
CA LEU A 169 -16.37 4.33 11.78
C LEU A 169 -15.67 4.49 13.13
N GLN A 170 -15.91 3.54 14.02
CA GLN A 170 -15.34 3.49 15.36
C GLN A 170 -14.12 2.57 15.41
N ARG A 171 -14.07 1.57 14.52
CA ARG A 171 -12.99 0.58 14.47
C ARG A 171 -12.67 0.20 13.04
N VAL A 172 -11.40 0.29 12.66
CA VAL A 172 -10.87 -0.20 11.38
C VAL A 172 -9.62 -1.03 11.65
N ALA A 173 -9.37 -2.04 10.84
CA ALA A 173 -8.15 -2.82 10.92
C ALA A 173 -7.24 -2.53 9.73
N ILE A 174 -5.95 -2.39 9.96
CA ILE A 174 -4.92 -2.38 8.93
C ILE A 174 -4.16 -3.70 9.04
N VAL A 175 -4.04 -4.42 7.93
CA VAL A 175 -3.24 -5.64 7.83
C VAL A 175 -2.13 -5.40 6.81
N ASP A 176 -0.88 -5.53 7.25
CA ASP A 176 0.30 -5.30 6.44
C ASP A 176 1.09 -6.62 6.31
N PHE A 177 1.17 -7.14 5.09
CA PHE A 177 1.95 -8.34 4.78
C PHE A 177 3.07 -8.07 3.77
N ASP A 178 3.39 -6.79 3.52
CA ASP A 178 4.65 -6.41 2.87
C ASP A 178 5.84 -6.99 3.66
N VAL A 179 6.91 -7.37 2.98
CA VAL A 179 8.06 -7.98 3.65
C VAL A 179 8.81 -6.99 4.54
N HIS A 180 8.75 -5.71 4.21
CA HIS A 180 9.38 -4.64 4.97
C HIS A 180 8.42 -4.20 6.07
N HIS A 181 8.99 -3.84 7.23
CA HIS A 181 8.16 -3.32 8.30
C HIS A 181 7.54 -1.97 7.89
N GLY A 182 6.20 -1.89 7.88
CA GLY A 182 5.42 -0.67 7.69
C GLY A 182 5.57 0.33 8.84
N ASN A 183 6.80 0.81 9.07
CA ASN A 183 7.20 1.70 10.16
C ASN A 183 6.44 3.02 10.17
N GLY A 184 6.10 3.55 8.99
CA GLY A 184 5.29 4.76 8.88
C GLY A 184 3.87 4.51 9.41
N THR A 185 3.27 3.40 8.98
CA THR A 185 1.95 2.97 9.45
C THR A 185 1.96 2.76 10.96
N GLU A 186 2.93 2.02 11.50
CA GLU A 186 3.05 1.81 12.96
C GLU A 186 3.15 3.15 13.70
N GLN A 187 4.09 4.01 13.31
CA GLN A 187 4.33 5.28 13.99
C GLN A 187 3.07 6.16 14.03
N ILE A 188 2.34 6.27 12.92
CA ILE A 188 1.20 7.18 12.83
C ILE A 188 -0.01 6.65 13.63
N VAL A 189 -0.22 5.33 13.69
CA VAL A 189 -1.40 4.73 14.34
C VAL A 189 -1.15 4.28 15.77
N ALA A 190 0.10 4.28 16.24
CA ALA A 190 0.46 3.89 17.60
C ALA A 190 -0.39 4.63 18.64
N GLY A 191 -1.08 3.86 19.49
CA GLY A 191 -1.93 4.39 20.57
C GLY A 191 -3.37 4.71 20.16
N ASP A 192 -3.70 4.84 18.87
CA ASP A 192 -5.08 5.04 18.41
C ASP A 192 -5.88 3.73 18.48
N GLN A 193 -6.63 3.54 19.56
CA GLN A 193 -7.39 2.30 19.81
C GLN A 193 -8.56 2.06 18.83
N ARG A 194 -8.84 3.01 17.93
CA ARG A 194 -9.79 2.82 16.82
C ARG A 194 -9.16 2.05 15.66
N ILE A 195 -7.84 1.90 15.64
CA ILE A 195 -7.09 1.22 14.58
C ILE A 195 -6.31 0.05 15.20
N MET A 196 -6.58 -1.17 14.73
CA MET A 196 -5.71 -2.32 14.99
C MET A 196 -4.77 -2.52 13.81
N LEU A 197 -3.46 -2.57 14.07
CA LEU A 197 -2.45 -2.91 13.06
C LEU A 197 -1.99 -4.36 13.28
N CYS A 198 -2.20 -5.22 12.29
CA CYS A 198 -1.58 -6.54 12.23
C CYS A 198 -0.50 -6.49 11.14
N SER A 199 0.78 -6.65 11.49
CA SER A 199 1.87 -6.50 10.52
C SER A 199 2.86 -7.66 10.64
N SER A 200 3.20 -8.27 9.52
CA SER A 200 4.33 -9.22 9.43
C SER A 200 5.44 -8.59 8.64
N PHE A 201 6.69 -8.88 8.99
CA PHE A 201 7.84 -8.35 8.26
C PHE A 201 9.08 -9.22 8.53
N GLN A 202 10.03 -9.20 7.60
CA GLN A 202 11.32 -9.84 7.81
C GLN A 202 12.12 -9.09 8.88
N HIS A 203 12.73 -9.81 9.83
CA HIS A 203 13.50 -9.20 10.91
C HIS A 203 14.71 -10.08 11.31
N PRO A 204 15.89 -9.50 11.56
CA PRO A 204 16.26 -8.10 11.34
C PRO A 204 16.42 -7.77 9.84
N PHE A 205 15.74 -6.74 9.36
CA PHE A 205 15.79 -6.28 7.97
C PHE A 205 15.40 -4.80 7.86
N TYR A 206 15.58 -4.16 6.69
CA TYR A 206 15.13 -2.77 6.49
C TYR A 206 13.64 -2.62 6.86
N PRO A 207 13.23 -1.53 7.53
CA PRO A 207 14.00 -0.37 8.01
C PRO A 207 14.59 -0.54 9.43
N HIS A 208 14.88 -1.76 9.85
CA HIS A 208 15.47 -2.15 11.14
C HIS A 208 14.62 -1.74 12.36
N SER A 209 13.30 -1.91 12.25
CA SER A 209 12.32 -1.58 13.30
C SER A 209 11.21 -2.65 13.42
N GLY A 210 10.14 -2.34 14.16
CA GLY A 210 8.95 -3.19 14.33
C GLY A 210 9.01 -4.21 15.47
N ALA A 211 10.20 -4.44 16.04
CA ALA A 211 10.41 -5.30 17.19
C ALA A 211 11.40 -4.66 18.18
N PRO A 212 10.98 -4.28 19.41
CA PRO A 212 9.62 -4.40 19.97
C PRO A 212 8.61 -3.41 19.36
N VAL A 213 7.32 -3.70 19.51
CA VAL A 213 6.22 -2.81 19.09
C VAL A 213 6.12 -1.57 19.97
N SER A 214 5.61 -0.48 19.39
CA SER A 214 5.48 0.82 20.06
C SER A 214 4.20 1.02 20.88
N ALA A 215 3.12 0.26 20.61
CA ALA A 215 1.84 0.41 21.31
C ALA A 215 0.98 -0.87 21.31
N SER A 216 -0.02 -0.93 22.18
CA SER A 216 -0.87 -2.11 22.42
C SER A 216 -1.83 -2.46 21.28
N ASN A 217 -2.09 -1.53 20.36
CA ASN A 217 -2.95 -1.74 19.20
C ASN A 217 -2.20 -2.36 18.00
N ILE A 218 -0.92 -2.71 18.18
CA ILE A 218 -0.04 -3.28 17.14
C ILE A 218 0.25 -4.74 17.47
N LEU A 219 -0.07 -5.62 16.53
CA LEU A 219 0.20 -7.06 16.54
C LEU A 219 1.25 -7.36 15.47
N ALA A 220 2.51 -7.23 15.86
CA ALA A 220 3.65 -7.49 14.97
C ALA A 220 4.05 -8.97 14.96
N VAL A 221 4.44 -9.46 13.79
CA VAL A 221 4.97 -10.81 13.55
C VAL A 221 6.32 -10.69 12.83
N PRO A 222 7.44 -10.60 13.57
CA PRO A 222 8.76 -10.66 12.96
C PRO A 222 9.03 -12.06 12.42
N LEU A 223 9.57 -12.12 11.21
CA LEU A 223 9.85 -13.34 10.46
C LEU A 223 11.35 -13.43 10.15
N ASP A 224 11.95 -14.58 10.42
CA ASP A 224 13.36 -14.79 10.06
C ASP A 224 13.51 -14.89 8.53
N ALA A 225 14.69 -14.52 8.02
CA ALA A 225 15.02 -14.75 6.62
C ALA A 225 14.91 -16.25 6.25
N GLY A 226 14.41 -16.54 5.05
CA GLY A 226 14.32 -17.88 4.50
C GLY A 226 13.08 -18.67 4.91
N ILE A 227 12.20 -18.14 5.75
CA ILE A 227 10.97 -18.85 6.13
C ILE A 227 10.05 -19.06 4.92
N THR A 228 9.33 -20.17 4.96
CA THR A 228 8.38 -20.60 3.94
C THR A 228 6.94 -20.27 4.33
N GLY A 229 6.04 -20.40 3.36
CA GLY A 229 4.61 -20.12 3.53
C GLY A 229 3.94 -20.82 4.71
N ASP A 230 4.26 -22.08 4.99
CA ASP A 230 3.70 -22.82 6.13
C ASP A 230 4.04 -22.16 7.48
N VAL A 231 5.28 -21.73 7.67
CA VAL A 231 5.73 -21.02 8.88
C VAL A 231 5.09 -19.64 8.98
N PHE A 232 4.96 -18.94 7.85
CA PHE A 232 4.24 -17.66 7.80
C PHE A 232 2.79 -17.83 8.26
N ARG A 233 2.05 -18.77 7.65
CA ARG A 233 0.65 -19.06 7.96
C ARG A 233 0.46 -19.40 9.44
N GLU A 234 1.32 -20.23 10.00
CA GLU A 234 1.29 -20.57 11.42
C GLU A 234 1.47 -19.33 12.29
N LYS A 235 2.49 -18.51 12.01
CA LYS A 235 2.83 -17.34 12.82
C LYS A 235 1.74 -16.25 12.78
N VAL A 236 1.12 -16.00 11.62
CA VAL A 236 0.09 -14.95 11.49
C VAL A 236 -1.32 -15.43 11.88
N GLN A 237 -1.52 -16.72 12.16
CA GLN A 237 -2.83 -17.31 12.46
C GLN A 237 -3.59 -16.57 13.58
N HIS A 238 -2.88 -16.05 14.57
CA HIS A 238 -3.49 -15.34 15.70
C HIS A 238 -4.12 -13.99 15.30
N TRP A 239 -3.70 -13.37 14.19
CA TRP A 239 -4.32 -12.14 13.67
C TRP A 239 -5.81 -12.31 13.45
N PHE A 240 -6.24 -13.40 12.83
CA PHE A 240 -7.66 -13.58 12.49
C PHE A 240 -8.53 -13.62 13.75
N SER A 241 -8.07 -14.27 14.81
CA SER A 241 -8.76 -14.26 16.10
C SER A 241 -8.79 -12.87 16.74
N ALA A 242 -7.68 -12.13 16.67
CA ALA A 242 -7.60 -10.77 17.20
C ALA A 242 -8.52 -9.81 16.44
N LEU A 243 -8.54 -9.90 15.11
CA LEU A 243 -9.41 -9.12 14.24
C LEU A 243 -10.89 -9.44 14.52
N THR A 244 -11.26 -10.73 14.62
CA THR A 244 -12.63 -11.10 14.99
C THR A 244 -13.02 -10.55 16.36
N ASN A 245 -12.12 -10.55 17.35
CA ASN A 245 -12.41 -9.96 18.66
C ASN A 245 -12.50 -8.43 18.61
N PHE A 246 -11.69 -7.79 17.76
CA PHE A 246 -11.70 -6.34 17.57
C PHE A 246 -12.96 -5.85 16.86
N GLN A 247 -13.63 -6.70 16.07
CA GLN A 247 -14.85 -6.36 15.32
C GLN A 247 -14.66 -5.09 14.47
N PRO A 248 -13.69 -5.08 13.51
CA PRO A 248 -13.49 -3.95 12.63
C PRO A 248 -14.73 -3.74 11.74
N GLN A 249 -15.00 -2.49 11.39
CA GLN A 249 -16.08 -2.10 10.47
C GLN A 249 -15.60 -1.94 9.02
N LEU A 250 -14.28 -2.01 8.82
CA LEU A 250 -13.57 -2.03 7.56
C LEU A 250 -12.20 -2.66 7.78
N ILE A 251 -11.77 -3.54 6.87
CA ILE A 251 -10.40 -4.04 6.80
C ILE A 251 -9.67 -3.33 5.66
N LEU A 252 -8.51 -2.77 5.97
CA LEU A 252 -7.58 -2.16 5.03
C LEU A 252 -6.32 -3.03 4.95
N ILE A 253 -5.80 -3.25 3.74
CA ILE A 253 -4.64 -4.13 3.51
C ILE A 253 -3.53 -3.33 2.83
N SER A 254 -2.36 -3.25 3.46
CA SER A 254 -1.11 -2.89 2.81
C SER A 254 -0.57 -4.14 2.12
N ALA A 255 -0.82 -4.25 0.82
CA ALA A 255 -0.57 -5.44 0.03
C ALA A 255 0.76 -5.33 -0.73
N GLY A 256 1.85 -5.64 -0.02
CA GLY A 256 3.16 -5.87 -0.59
C GLY A 256 3.37 -7.32 -1.01
N PHE A 257 4.01 -7.54 -2.15
CA PHE A 257 4.24 -8.87 -2.72
C PHE A 257 5.72 -9.23 -2.83
N ASP A 258 6.57 -8.54 -2.07
CA ASP A 258 8.03 -8.69 -2.02
C ASP A 258 8.51 -9.74 -1.01
N ALA A 259 7.62 -10.34 -0.23
CA ALA A 259 7.92 -11.56 0.53
C ALA A 259 7.94 -12.82 -0.36
N HIS A 260 7.68 -12.68 -1.66
CA HIS A 260 7.69 -13.78 -2.62
C HIS A 260 9.10 -14.34 -2.80
N ALA A 261 9.21 -15.66 -2.97
CA ALA A 261 10.48 -16.38 -3.07
C ALA A 261 11.36 -16.00 -4.28
N GLU A 262 10.79 -15.27 -5.24
CA GLU A 262 11.46 -14.79 -6.45
C GLU A 262 11.84 -13.30 -6.35
N ASP A 263 11.38 -12.61 -5.31
CA ASP A 263 11.62 -11.17 -5.18
C ASP A 263 13.08 -10.87 -4.80
N PRO A 264 13.76 -9.94 -5.49
CA PRO A 264 15.15 -9.63 -5.21
C PRO A 264 15.36 -8.78 -3.95
N MET A 265 14.31 -8.18 -3.39
CA MET A 265 14.41 -7.20 -2.30
C MET A 265 14.31 -7.81 -0.91
N ALA A 266 14.03 -9.12 -0.78
CA ALA A 266 13.96 -9.78 0.52
C ALA A 266 14.37 -11.25 0.47
N HIS A 267 14.25 -11.93 1.60
CA HIS A 267 14.71 -13.31 1.78
C HIS A 267 13.60 -14.25 2.27
N LEU A 268 12.36 -13.79 2.36
CA LEU A 268 11.23 -14.68 2.62
C LEU A 268 10.92 -15.53 1.38
N ARG A 269 10.22 -16.64 1.59
CA ARG A 269 9.94 -17.63 0.53
C ARG A 269 8.46 -17.92 0.40
N LEU A 270 7.64 -16.87 0.39
CA LEU A 270 6.22 -17.01 0.09
C LEU A 270 6.01 -17.30 -1.39
N VAL A 271 4.88 -17.89 -1.71
CA VAL A 271 4.41 -18.11 -3.08
C VAL A 271 2.97 -17.61 -3.22
N GLU A 272 2.43 -17.63 -4.42
CA GLU A 272 1.09 -17.09 -4.71
C GLU A 272 -0.02 -17.72 -3.85
N ASP A 273 0.12 -19.01 -3.53
CA ASP A 273 -0.82 -19.72 -2.67
C ASP A 273 -0.87 -19.16 -1.23
N ASP A 274 0.23 -18.55 -0.74
CA ASP A 274 0.27 -17.89 0.56
C ASP A 274 -0.51 -16.57 0.55
N TYR A 275 -0.35 -15.80 -0.53
CA TYR A 275 -1.11 -14.57 -0.75
C TYR A 275 -2.60 -14.88 -0.95
N PHE A 276 -2.94 -15.93 -1.70
CA PHE A 276 -4.33 -16.42 -1.80
C PHE A 276 -4.89 -16.77 -0.41
N TRP A 277 -4.14 -17.56 0.37
CA TRP A 277 -4.59 -18.04 1.68
C TRP A 277 -4.84 -16.90 2.67
N VAL A 278 -3.90 -15.96 2.80
CA VAL A 278 -4.05 -14.84 3.76
C VAL A 278 -5.22 -13.94 3.35
N SER A 279 -5.39 -13.71 2.05
CA SER A 279 -6.50 -12.92 1.51
C SER A 279 -7.84 -13.58 1.78
N GLN A 280 -7.94 -14.90 1.59
CA GLN A 280 -9.16 -15.65 1.89
C GLN A 280 -9.47 -15.67 3.39
N ALA A 281 -8.44 -15.75 4.24
CA ALA A 281 -8.62 -15.69 5.69
C ALA A 281 -9.10 -14.32 6.16
N LEU A 282 -8.52 -13.23 5.64
CA LEU A 282 -9.00 -11.85 5.88
C LEU A 282 -10.41 -11.66 5.34
N ARG A 283 -10.72 -12.27 4.20
CA ARG A 283 -12.04 -12.22 3.61
C ARG A 283 -13.12 -12.79 4.52
N ARG A 284 -12.88 -13.97 5.10
CA ARG A 284 -13.80 -14.58 6.08
C ARG A 284 -14.00 -13.71 7.32
N VAL A 285 -12.96 -13.03 7.78
CA VAL A 285 -13.08 -12.05 8.88
C VAL A 285 -13.96 -10.88 8.45
N ALA A 286 -13.75 -10.34 7.25
CA ALA A 286 -14.55 -9.23 6.73
C ALA A 286 -16.04 -9.59 6.58
N ASP A 287 -16.35 -10.80 6.11
CA ASP A 287 -17.74 -11.29 6.01
C ASP A 287 -18.42 -11.35 7.37
N THR A 288 -17.66 -11.71 8.39
CA THR A 288 -18.17 -11.84 9.77
C THR A 288 -18.31 -10.49 10.46
N CYS A 289 -17.36 -9.57 10.26
CA CYS A 289 -17.24 -8.35 11.07
C CYS A 289 -17.72 -7.08 10.36
N CYS A 290 -17.59 -7.01 9.04
CA CYS A 290 -17.80 -5.77 8.28
C CYS A 290 -18.47 -5.96 6.92
N GLU A 291 -19.38 -6.93 6.79
CA GLU A 291 -20.20 -7.15 5.59
C GLU A 291 -19.35 -7.27 4.31
N GLY A 292 -18.20 -7.93 4.43
CA GLY A 292 -17.28 -8.19 3.32
C GLY A 292 -16.48 -6.97 2.84
N ARG A 293 -16.53 -5.83 3.55
CA ARG A 293 -15.82 -4.59 3.18
C ARG A 293 -14.31 -4.71 3.36
N ILE A 294 -13.58 -4.67 2.24
CA ILE A 294 -12.11 -4.67 2.21
C ILE A 294 -11.61 -3.62 1.22
N VAL A 295 -10.62 -2.83 1.64
CA VAL A 295 -9.78 -2.01 0.74
C VAL A 295 -8.37 -2.55 0.81
N SER A 296 -7.77 -2.89 -0.33
CA SER A 296 -6.37 -3.27 -0.43
C SER A 296 -5.61 -2.26 -1.28
N MET A 297 -4.40 -1.89 -0.89
CA MET A 297 -3.56 -0.95 -1.61
C MET A 297 -2.21 -1.59 -1.89
N LEU A 298 -1.74 -1.48 -3.14
CA LEU A 298 -0.43 -2.00 -3.54
C LEU A 298 0.69 -1.27 -2.80
N GLU A 299 1.58 -2.04 -2.18
CA GLU A 299 2.83 -1.56 -1.57
C GLU A 299 4.05 -2.03 -2.40
N GLY A 300 4.93 -2.86 -1.85
CA GLY A 300 6.11 -3.44 -2.50
C GLY A 300 5.82 -4.63 -3.44
N GLY A 301 6.91 -5.27 -3.91
CA GLY A 301 6.90 -6.37 -4.88
C GLY A 301 7.54 -5.95 -6.20
N TYR A 302 8.68 -6.55 -6.53
CA TYR A 302 9.66 -6.02 -7.48
C TYR A 302 10.13 -7.04 -8.52
N ASP A 303 9.94 -8.34 -8.30
CA ASP A 303 9.94 -9.29 -9.42
C ASP A 303 8.62 -9.17 -10.20
N LEU A 304 8.69 -8.73 -11.47
CA LEU A 304 7.51 -8.41 -12.27
C LEU A 304 6.57 -9.61 -12.47
N SER A 305 7.13 -10.81 -12.66
CA SER A 305 6.32 -12.01 -12.91
C SER A 305 5.62 -12.45 -11.63
N ALA A 306 6.37 -12.55 -10.54
CA ALA A 306 5.85 -12.90 -9.23
C ALA A 306 4.82 -11.89 -8.72
N LEU A 307 5.07 -10.59 -8.90
CA LEU A 307 4.15 -9.51 -8.53
C LEU A 307 2.79 -9.71 -9.20
N GLY A 308 2.75 -9.81 -10.53
CA GLY A 308 1.50 -9.94 -11.26
C GLY A 308 0.74 -11.22 -10.88
N ARG A 309 1.44 -12.36 -10.73
CA ARG A 309 0.82 -13.63 -10.30
C ARG A 309 0.28 -13.54 -8.87
N SER A 310 1.02 -12.90 -7.96
CA SER A 310 0.63 -12.77 -6.55
C SER A 310 -0.54 -11.81 -6.35
N VAL A 311 -0.60 -10.71 -7.11
CA VAL A 311 -1.78 -9.83 -7.14
C VAL A 311 -3.01 -10.58 -7.61
N VAL A 312 -2.90 -11.37 -8.69
CA VAL A 312 -4.02 -12.22 -9.17
C VAL A 312 -4.46 -13.21 -8.09
N ALA A 313 -3.52 -13.84 -7.37
CA ALA A 313 -3.83 -14.77 -6.29
C ALA A 313 -4.51 -14.09 -5.10
N HIS A 314 -4.05 -12.89 -4.71
CA HIS A 314 -4.69 -12.05 -3.69
C HIS A 314 -6.15 -11.74 -4.07
N LEU A 315 -6.40 -11.27 -5.29
CA LEU A 315 -7.75 -10.97 -5.77
C LEU A 315 -8.65 -12.21 -5.86
N LYS A 316 -8.09 -13.36 -6.25
CA LYS A 316 -8.81 -14.64 -6.22
C LYS A 316 -9.19 -15.04 -4.79
N GLY A 317 -8.29 -14.85 -3.83
CA GLY A 317 -8.57 -15.11 -2.41
C GLY A 317 -9.64 -14.19 -1.85
N LEU A 318 -9.68 -12.93 -2.26
CA LEU A 318 -10.73 -11.98 -1.87
C LEU A 318 -12.09 -12.30 -2.49
N SER A 319 -12.12 -12.80 -3.73
CA SER A 319 -13.36 -13.12 -4.46
C SER A 319 -14.02 -14.46 -4.07
N GLN A 320 -13.37 -15.29 -3.25
CA GLN A 320 -13.89 -16.58 -2.82
C GLN A 320 -14.14 -16.59 -1.30
N PRO A 321 -15.38 -16.80 -0.84
CA PRO A 321 -15.67 -16.96 0.58
C PRO A 321 -15.05 -18.26 1.16
#